data_AF-A0A1A8FM46-F1
#
_entry.id   AF-A0A1A8FM46-F1
#
_cell.length_a   1.000
_cell.length_b   1.000
_cell.length_c   1.000
_cell.angle_alpha   90.00
_cell.angle_beta   90.00
_cell.angle_gamma   90.00
#
_symmetry.space_group_name_H-M   'P 1'
#
loop_
_entity.id
_entity.type
_entity.pdbx_description
1 polymer ?
#
loop_
_entity_poly.entity_id
_entity_poly.type
_entity_poly.pdbx_seq_one_letter_code
_entity_poly.pdbx_strand_id
1 'polypeptide(L)'
;LSLKTIPRFCVVMLTVSTLLLIPLFFMGCPTQKVSEVNHPVGLHQPLSKCYLNCSCPASAFNPVCGSDGVEYVSPCHAGCTNFTKDPNNTHRVQLYTNCRCLSDGQNHAHPSPCVNSCSHLLLPVILVLSLASLIACLTHNPLYMMVLRSVPFEEKSFAIGIQFLLLRVLAWLPAPALFGMAIDTSCIWWKHVCGKKFSCGYYNNNLFRSRYLGLQVGYKILGILLLMILVRKERKTKQYDLEKRPEGSL
;
A
#
# COMPACT_ATOMS: atom_id res chain seq x y z
N LEU A 1 14.76 12.92 -29.49
CA LEU A 1 15.62 11.89 -28.87
C LEU A 1 16.03 10.83 -29.90
N SER A 2 17.31 10.48 -30.00
CA SER A 2 17.76 9.33 -30.82
C SER A 2 17.29 8.01 -30.19
N LEU A 3 17.05 6.95 -30.99
CA LEU A 3 16.69 5.61 -30.51
C LEU A 3 17.65 5.10 -29.41
N LYS A 4 18.93 5.51 -29.50
CA LYS A 4 20.02 5.20 -28.56
C LYS A 4 19.87 5.87 -27.19
N THR A 5 19.22 7.04 -27.14
CA THR A 5 19.11 7.89 -25.94
C THR A 5 17.85 7.55 -25.13
N ILE A 6 16.81 7.05 -25.80
CA ILE A 6 15.52 6.71 -25.18
C ILE A 6 15.68 5.73 -24.01
N PRO A 7 16.29 4.55 -24.18
CA PRO A 7 16.35 3.58 -23.08
C PRO A 7 17.23 4.08 -21.93
N ARG A 8 18.27 4.89 -22.20
CA ARG A 8 19.09 5.52 -21.15
C ARG A 8 18.29 6.54 -20.34
N PHE A 9 17.50 7.39 -21.02
CA PHE A 9 16.61 8.34 -20.38
C PHE A 9 15.58 7.63 -19.49
N CYS A 10 14.95 6.56 -20.00
CA CYS A 10 14.00 5.76 -19.23
C CYS A 10 14.64 5.11 -17.99
N VAL A 11 15.85 4.55 -18.11
CA VAL A 11 16.58 3.99 -16.97
C VAL A 11 16.81 5.06 -15.91
N VAL A 12 17.32 6.24 -16.28
CA VAL A 12 17.60 7.33 -15.33
C VAL A 12 16.32 7.78 -14.62
N MET A 13 15.23 7.99 -15.35
CA MET A 13 13.96 8.44 -14.76
C MET A 13 13.34 7.39 -13.84
N LEU A 14 13.39 6.11 -14.23
CA LEU A 14 12.91 5.01 -13.36
C LEU A 14 13.79 4.83 -12.13
N THR A 15 15.11 4.99 -12.23
CA THR A 15 16.00 4.95 -11.06
C THR A 15 15.72 6.09 -10.10
N VAL A 16 15.58 7.33 -10.61
CA VAL A 16 15.25 8.51 -9.78
C VAL A 16 13.90 8.31 -9.10
N SER A 17 12.87 7.89 -9.84
CA SER A 17 11.55 7.59 -9.30
C SER A 17 11.59 6.47 -8.24
N THR A 18 12.46 5.47 -8.38
CA THR A 18 12.61 4.39 -7.39
C THR A 18 13.30 4.88 -6.13
N LEU A 19 14.35 5.70 -6.27
CA LEU A 19 15.07 6.29 -5.14
C LEU A 19 14.16 7.19 -4.29
N LEU A 20 13.26 7.94 -4.92
CA LEU A 20 12.27 8.77 -4.22
C LEU A 20 11.27 7.95 -3.38
N LEU A 21 11.07 6.65 -3.67
CA LEU A 21 10.19 5.79 -2.88
C LEU A 21 10.88 5.21 -1.63
N ILE A 22 12.21 5.25 -1.52
CA ILE A 22 12.95 4.65 -0.40
C ILE A 22 12.58 5.28 0.96
N PRO A 23 12.51 6.62 1.12
CA PRO A 23 12.11 7.23 2.39
C PRO A 23 10.72 6.79 2.86
N LEU A 24 9.82 6.44 1.94
CA LEU A 24 8.46 6.02 2.27
C LEU A 24 8.42 4.68 3.02
N PHE A 25 9.46 3.85 2.97
CA PHE A 25 9.55 2.65 3.81
C PHE A 25 9.67 2.97 5.30
N PHE A 26 10.18 4.16 5.63
CA PHE A 26 10.40 4.61 7.00
C PHE A 26 9.33 5.62 7.43
N MET A 27 8.87 6.49 6.52
CA MET A 27 7.81 7.46 6.77
C MET A 27 6.43 6.79 6.83
N GLY A 28 5.80 6.76 7.99
CA GLY A 28 4.48 6.16 8.15
C GLY A 28 4.07 5.97 9.60
N CYS A 29 2.78 5.73 9.79
CA CYS A 29 2.18 5.54 11.09
C CYS A 29 2.47 4.14 11.65
N PRO A 30 2.78 4.02 12.95
CA PRO A 30 2.76 2.72 13.60
C PRO A 30 1.36 2.09 13.51
N THR A 31 1.30 0.77 13.71
CA THR A 31 0.02 0.07 13.78
C THR A 31 -0.71 0.49 15.06
N GLN A 32 -1.98 0.83 14.94
CA GLN A 32 -2.82 1.21 16.08
C GLN A 32 -2.82 0.10 17.13
N LYS A 33 -2.78 0.48 18.41
CA LYS A 33 -2.94 -0.46 19.52
C LYS A 33 -4.43 -0.77 19.67
N VAL A 34 -4.79 -1.98 19.27
CA VAL A 34 -6.16 -2.49 19.38
C VAL A 34 -6.18 -3.64 20.37
N SER A 35 -7.05 -3.54 21.38
CA SER A 35 -7.24 -4.56 22.40
C SER A 35 -7.63 -5.90 21.77
N GLU A 36 -7.10 -7.01 22.30
CA GLU A 36 -7.30 -8.40 21.81
C GLU A 36 -6.79 -8.71 20.40
N VAL A 37 -6.35 -7.71 19.63
CA VAL A 37 -5.85 -7.88 18.27
C VAL A 37 -4.33 -7.77 18.20
N ASN A 38 -3.77 -6.63 18.63
CA ASN A 38 -2.34 -6.33 18.51
C ASN A 38 -1.75 -5.74 19.80
N HIS A 39 -2.55 -5.69 20.87
CA HIS A 39 -2.11 -5.26 22.17
C HIS A 39 -2.66 -6.23 23.22
N PRO A 40 -1.81 -7.11 23.81
CA PRO A 40 -2.20 -7.88 24.97
C PRO A 40 -2.34 -6.92 26.14
N VAL A 41 -3.53 -6.81 26.70
CA VAL A 41 -3.75 -6.05 27.94
C VAL A 41 -2.95 -6.73 29.06
N GLY A 42 -2.30 -5.91 29.89
CA GLY A 42 -1.25 -6.32 30.83
C GLY A 42 -1.59 -7.50 31.77
N LEU A 43 -0.52 -8.08 32.30
CA LEU A 43 -0.34 -9.31 33.08
C LEU A 43 -1.19 -9.49 34.37
N HIS A 44 -2.26 -8.73 34.59
CA HIS A 44 -3.01 -8.73 35.85
C HIS A 44 -4.50 -9.10 35.76
N GLN A 45 -5.03 -9.38 34.58
CA GLN A 45 -6.35 -10.02 34.45
C GLN A 45 -6.45 -10.76 33.11
N PRO A 46 -6.94 -12.01 33.08
CA PRO A 46 -7.25 -12.67 31.83
C PRO A 46 -8.41 -11.93 31.16
N LEU A 47 -8.05 -11.13 30.15
CA LEU A 47 -8.87 -10.21 29.35
C LEU A 47 -10.17 -10.82 28.81
N SER A 48 -10.23 -12.14 28.73
CA SER A 48 -11.43 -12.88 28.40
C SER A 48 -12.59 -12.72 29.41
N LYS A 49 -12.54 -11.89 30.48
CA LYS A 49 -13.61 -11.84 31.52
C LYS A 49 -14.33 -10.51 31.71
N CYS A 50 -13.77 -9.35 31.34
CA CYS A 50 -14.37 -8.05 31.71
C CYS A 50 -15.69 -7.76 30.98
N TYR A 51 -15.83 -8.23 29.73
CA TYR A 51 -17.03 -8.11 28.92
C TYR A 51 -17.79 -9.44 28.70
N LEU A 52 -17.40 -10.55 29.33
CA LEU A 52 -18.10 -11.85 29.15
C LEU A 52 -19.58 -11.78 29.49
N ASN A 53 -19.91 -11.00 30.52
CA ASN A 53 -21.29 -10.83 30.96
C ASN A 53 -22.12 -9.99 29.97
N CYS A 54 -21.51 -9.44 28.92
CA CYS A 54 -22.16 -8.56 27.95
C CYS A 54 -22.61 -9.29 26.67
N SER A 55 -22.38 -10.60 26.52
CA SER A 55 -22.80 -11.40 25.34
C SER A 55 -22.58 -10.68 24.01
N CYS A 56 -21.41 -10.03 23.86
CA CYS A 56 -21.13 -9.17 22.72
C CYS A 56 -21.09 -9.99 21.43
N PRO A 57 -21.79 -9.56 20.36
CA PRO A 57 -21.72 -10.27 19.09
C PRO A 57 -20.32 -10.15 18.49
N ALA A 58 -19.75 -11.26 18.03
CA ALA A 58 -18.43 -11.29 17.39
C ALA A 58 -18.35 -10.43 16.10
N SER A 59 -19.50 -10.13 15.49
CA SER A 59 -19.62 -9.25 14.33
C SER A 59 -19.76 -7.76 14.68
N ALA A 60 -19.88 -7.40 15.97
CA ALA A 60 -20.03 -6.01 16.39
C ALA A 60 -18.76 -5.22 16.08
N PHE A 61 -18.88 -4.20 15.25
CA PHE A 61 -17.78 -3.34 14.86
C PHE A 61 -18.21 -1.88 14.94
N ASN A 62 -17.79 -1.20 15.99
CA ASN A 62 -17.99 0.23 16.20
C ASN A 62 -16.82 0.77 17.04
N PRO A 63 -15.66 1.06 16.42
CA PRO A 63 -14.42 1.31 17.15
C PRO A 63 -14.54 2.51 18.09
N VAL A 64 -14.04 2.34 19.31
CA VAL A 64 -14.01 3.38 20.35
C VAL A 64 -12.60 3.50 20.93
N CYS A 65 -12.24 4.71 21.32
CA CYS A 65 -10.97 4.99 21.97
C CYS A 65 -11.16 5.06 23.48
N GLY A 66 -10.53 4.15 24.22
CA GLY A 66 -10.51 4.23 25.68
C GLY A 66 -9.66 5.40 26.16
N SER A 67 -9.92 5.89 27.38
CA SER A 67 -9.06 6.89 28.03
C SER A 67 -7.64 6.38 28.29
N ASP A 68 -7.43 5.06 28.27
CA ASP A 68 -6.12 4.39 28.31
C ASP A 68 -5.32 4.51 26.99
N GLY A 69 -5.89 5.16 25.96
CA GLY A 69 -5.27 5.31 24.64
C GLY A 69 -5.24 4.02 23.83
N VAL A 70 -6.03 3.01 24.22
CA VAL A 70 -6.19 1.74 23.49
C VAL A 70 -7.52 1.76 22.74
N GLU A 71 -7.51 1.28 21.50
CA GLU A 71 -8.72 1.17 20.70
C GLU A 71 -9.41 -0.18 20.95
N TYR A 72 -10.73 -0.17 21.07
CA TYR A 72 -11.56 -1.35 21.27
C TYR A 72 -12.51 -1.53 20.08
N VAL A 73 -12.73 -2.77 19.66
CA VAL A 73 -13.51 -3.11 18.46
C VAL A 73 -14.97 -2.61 18.55
N SER A 74 -15.53 -2.58 19.76
CA SER A 74 -16.85 -2.00 20.03
C SER A 74 -16.96 -1.50 21.47
N PRO A 75 -17.93 -0.63 21.80
CA PRO A 75 -18.18 -0.21 23.19
C PRO A 75 -18.57 -1.39 24.11
N CYS A 76 -19.15 -2.46 23.54
CA CYS A 76 -19.46 -3.69 24.28
C CYS A 76 -18.18 -4.43 24.69
N HIS A 77 -17.21 -4.55 23.78
CA HIS A 77 -15.90 -5.17 24.07
C HIS A 77 -15.05 -4.30 25.03
N ALA A 78 -15.33 -3.00 25.11
CA ALA A 78 -14.79 -2.11 26.15
C ALA A 78 -15.52 -2.23 27.52
N GLY A 79 -16.62 -2.98 27.57
CA GLY A 79 -17.43 -3.19 28.79
C GLY A 79 -18.20 -1.95 29.25
N CYS A 80 -18.54 -1.03 28.35
CA CYS A 80 -19.29 0.20 28.67
C CYS A 80 -20.78 -0.10 28.85
N THR A 81 -21.39 0.40 29.93
CA THR A 81 -22.83 0.21 30.18
C THR A 81 -23.66 1.47 29.95
N ASN A 82 -23.03 2.65 29.99
CA ASN A 82 -23.72 3.93 29.90
C ASN A 82 -23.14 4.77 28.75
N PHE A 83 -23.90 5.76 28.30
CA PHE A 83 -23.45 6.73 27.30
C PHE A 83 -24.12 8.08 27.51
N THR A 84 -23.43 9.15 27.16
CA THR A 84 -23.96 10.51 27.09
C THR A 84 -24.17 10.92 25.65
N LYS A 85 -25.19 11.74 25.40
CA LYS A 85 -25.50 12.29 24.08
C LYS A 85 -25.03 13.73 23.99
N ASP A 86 -24.71 14.16 22.77
CA ASP A 86 -24.33 15.54 22.49
C ASP A 86 -25.52 16.50 22.77
N PRO A 87 -25.32 17.58 23.54
CA PRO A 87 -26.37 18.55 23.86
C PRO A 87 -26.93 19.27 22.61
N ASN A 88 -26.14 19.42 21.55
CA ASN A 88 -26.57 20.08 20.31
C ASN A 88 -27.15 19.09 19.29
N ASN A 89 -26.92 17.79 19.45
CA ASN A 89 -27.45 16.77 18.55
C ASN A 89 -27.70 15.44 19.28
N THR A 90 -28.95 15.21 19.69
CA THR A 90 -29.38 14.02 20.47
C THR A 90 -29.26 12.68 19.73
N HIS A 91 -28.93 12.69 18.43
CA HIS A 91 -28.63 11.49 17.65
C HIS A 91 -27.17 11.05 17.75
N ARG A 92 -26.28 11.88 18.30
CA ARG A 92 -24.85 11.58 18.45
C ARG A 92 -24.53 11.21 19.89
N VAL A 93 -23.91 10.05 20.06
CA VAL A 93 -23.24 9.71 21.33
C VAL A 93 -22.00 10.58 21.43
N GLN A 94 -21.79 11.21 22.58
CA GLN A 94 -20.63 12.05 22.87
C GLN A 94 -19.55 11.26 23.63
N LEU A 95 -19.96 10.44 24.60
CA LEU A 95 -19.05 9.67 25.44
C LEU A 95 -19.70 8.37 25.91
N TYR A 96 -18.96 7.27 25.89
CA TYR A 96 -19.33 6.04 26.60
C TYR A 96 -18.73 6.06 28.00
N THR A 97 -19.50 5.67 29.00
CA THR A 97 -19.09 5.70 30.41
C THR A 97 -19.34 4.35 31.09
N ASN A 98 -18.73 4.17 32.25
CA ASN A 98 -18.75 2.92 33.01
C ASN A 98 -18.15 1.74 32.23
N CYS A 99 -17.06 1.99 31.51
CA CYS A 99 -16.33 1.00 30.74
C CYS A 99 -15.37 0.21 31.66
N ARG A 100 -15.60 -1.09 31.80
CA ARG A 100 -14.89 -1.94 32.78
C ARG A 100 -13.58 -2.55 32.30
N CYS A 101 -13.33 -2.53 30.99
CA CYS A 101 -12.15 -3.18 30.41
C CYS A 101 -10.93 -2.26 30.29
N LEU A 102 -11.04 -1.00 30.70
CA LEU A 102 -9.98 0.00 30.60
C LEU A 102 -9.01 -0.11 31.77
N SER A 103 -7.72 0.12 31.50
CA SER A 103 -6.66 -0.01 32.52
C SER A 103 -6.36 1.30 33.29
N ASP A 104 -6.81 2.45 32.81
CA ASP A 104 -6.37 3.78 33.30
C ASP A 104 -7.21 4.33 34.48
N GLY A 105 -8.09 3.53 35.08
CA GLY A 105 -8.99 3.95 36.18
C GLY A 105 -10.08 4.96 35.78
N GLN A 106 -9.88 5.66 34.67
CA GLN A 106 -10.87 6.44 33.95
C GLN A 106 -11.74 5.47 33.12
N ASN A 107 -13.02 5.35 33.48
CA ASN A 107 -13.93 4.35 32.90
C ASN A 107 -14.76 4.93 31.75
N HIS A 108 -14.14 5.66 30.83
CA HIS A 108 -14.82 6.29 29.71
C HIS A 108 -14.11 6.09 28.38
N ALA A 109 -14.88 6.05 27.29
CA ALA A 109 -14.38 5.85 25.94
C ALA A 109 -15.07 6.80 24.95
N HIS A 110 -14.32 7.34 24.00
CA HIS A 110 -14.83 8.22 22.96
C HIS A 110 -15.39 7.40 21.78
N PRO A 111 -16.50 7.84 21.16
CA PRO A 111 -17.15 7.20 20.02
C PRO A 111 -16.40 7.46 18.70
N SER A 112 -15.08 7.23 18.71
CA SER A 112 -14.19 7.39 17.58
C SER A 112 -12.97 6.47 17.72
N PRO A 113 -12.30 6.08 16.61
CA PRO A 113 -10.97 5.49 16.66
C PRO A 113 -9.99 6.39 17.44
N CYS A 114 -8.92 5.80 18.00
CA CYS A 114 -7.92 6.60 18.70
C CYS A 114 -7.16 7.51 17.73
N VAL A 115 -6.80 8.71 18.20
CA VAL A 115 -6.10 9.71 17.39
C VAL A 115 -4.69 9.23 17.07
N ASN A 116 -4.36 9.22 15.79
CA ASN A 116 -3.02 8.87 15.31
C ASN A 116 -2.09 10.09 15.39
N SER A 117 -0.99 10.01 16.15
CA SER A 117 0.00 11.11 16.31
C SER A 117 0.78 11.46 15.03
N CYS A 118 0.59 10.68 13.96
CA CYS A 118 1.36 10.72 12.71
C CYS A 118 0.58 11.35 11.54
N SER A 119 -0.55 12.03 11.79
CA SER A 119 -1.36 12.68 10.74
C SER A 119 -0.53 13.65 9.86
N HIS A 120 0.47 14.30 10.44
CA HIS A 120 1.40 15.21 9.73
C HIS A 120 2.23 14.51 8.63
N LEU A 121 2.39 13.18 8.69
CA LEU A 121 3.14 12.40 7.69
C LEU A 121 2.30 12.07 6.44
N LEU A 122 0.97 12.19 6.50
CA LEU A 122 0.10 11.82 5.39
C LEU A 122 0.34 12.70 4.15
N LEU A 123 0.35 14.01 4.35
CA LEU A 123 0.52 15.01 3.28
C LEU A 123 1.88 14.89 2.56
N PRO A 124 3.03 14.81 3.25
CA PRO A 124 4.32 14.61 2.59
C PRO A 124 4.42 13.26 1.88
N VAL A 125 3.83 12.18 2.43
CA VAL A 125 3.80 10.88 1.75
C VAL A 125 3.04 10.97 0.42
N ILE A 126 1.88 11.63 0.40
CA ILE A 126 1.10 11.83 -0.83
C ILE A 126 1.89 12.65 -1.86
N LEU A 127 2.58 13.71 -1.44
CA LEU A 127 3.40 14.54 -2.33
C LEU A 127 4.60 13.79 -2.92
N VAL A 128 5.30 12.99 -2.11
CA VAL A 128 6.43 12.19 -2.59
C VAL A 128 5.95 11.09 -3.54
N LEU A 129 4.82 10.43 -3.24
CA LEU A 129 4.22 9.43 -4.13
C LEU A 129 3.79 10.03 -5.47
N SER A 130 3.17 11.21 -5.46
CA SER A 130 2.73 11.89 -6.68
C SER A 130 3.91 12.39 -7.52
N LEU A 131 4.96 12.90 -6.89
CA LEU A 131 6.19 13.28 -7.59
C LEU A 131 6.89 12.07 -8.20
N ALA A 132 7.02 10.98 -7.44
CA ALA A 132 7.63 9.75 -7.93
C ALA A 132 6.83 9.13 -9.09
N SER A 133 5.49 9.19 -9.04
CA SER A 133 4.63 8.68 -10.11
C SER A 133 4.70 9.58 -11.35
N LEU A 134 4.72 10.91 -11.19
CA LEU A 134 4.89 11.85 -12.30
C LEU A 134 6.19 11.58 -13.07
N ILE A 135 7.32 11.42 -12.37
CA ILE A 135 8.62 11.11 -13.00
C ILE A 135 8.57 9.76 -13.72
N ALA A 136 7.91 8.75 -13.13
CA ALA A 136 7.75 7.45 -13.79
C ALA A 136 6.90 7.57 -15.08
N CYS A 137 5.82 8.35 -15.05
CA CYS A 137 4.94 8.56 -16.21
C CYS A 137 5.65 9.23 -17.39
N LEU A 138 6.68 10.05 -17.16
CA LEU A 138 7.51 10.62 -18.23
C LEU A 138 8.20 9.54 -19.10
N THR A 139 8.31 8.30 -18.62
CA THR A 139 8.93 7.20 -19.37
C THR A 139 7.97 6.50 -20.33
N HIS A 140 6.65 6.64 -20.15
CA HIS A 140 5.65 5.96 -20.97
C HIS A 140 5.74 6.38 -22.45
N ASN A 141 5.78 7.68 -22.72
CA ASN A 141 5.87 8.21 -24.08
C ASN A 141 7.17 7.78 -24.80
N PRO A 142 8.36 7.95 -24.21
CA PRO A 142 9.60 7.44 -24.81
C PRO A 142 9.60 5.93 -25.07
N LEU A 143 9.07 5.11 -24.15
CA LEU A 143 8.98 3.65 -24.34
C LEU A 143 8.03 3.30 -25.50
N TYR A 144 6.89 3.97 -25.60
CA TYR A 144 5.97 3.81 -26.73
C TYR A 144 6.63 4.22 -28.05
N MET A 145 7.33 5.35 -28.08
CA MET A 145 8.09 5.81 -29.25
C MET A 145 9.25 4.87 -29.61
N MET A 146 9.81 4.14 -28.64
CA MET A 146 10.84 3.13 -28.90
C MET A 146 10.27 2.00 -29.76
N VAL A 147 9.11 1.46 -29.40
CA VAL A 147 8.45 0.37 -30.14
C VAL A 147 8.12 0.81 -31.57
N LEU A 148 7.52 2.00 -31.73
CA LEU A 148 7.16 2.56 -33.03
C LEU A 148 8.34 2.73 -34.00
N ARG A 149 9.56 2.90 -33.46
CA ARG A 149 10.78 3.08 -34.27
C ARG A 149 11.54 1.77 -34.48
N SER A 150 11.17 0.71 -33.78
CA SER A 150 11.77 -0.61 -33.93
C SER A 150 11.10 -1.48 -34.99
N VAL A 151 9.93 -1.06 -35.49
CA VAL A 151 9.15 -1.80 -36.49
C VAL A 151 8.96 -0.98 -37.77
N PRO A 152 8.87 -1.64 -38.94
CA PRO A 152 8.59 -0.98 -40.22
C PRO A 152 7.18 -0.35 -40.23
N PHE A 153 6.93 0.58 -41.15
CA PHE A 153 5.71 1.40 -41.13
C PHE A 153 4.43 0.56 -41.23
N GLU A 154 4.48 -0.51 -42.01
CA GLU A 154 3.40 -1.42 -42.37
C GLU A 154 2.94 -2.26 -41.15
N GLU A 155 3.84 -2.54 -40.20
CA GLU A 155 3.59 -3.44 -39.06
C GLU A 155 3.29 -2.70 -37.75
N LYS A 156 3.28 -1.35 -37.74
CA LYS A 156 3.13 -0.54 -36.51
C LYS A 156 1.85 -0.84 -35.75
N SER A 157 0.72 -0.84 -36.44
CA SER A 157 -0.59 -1.07 -35.84
C SER A 157 -0.69 -2.47 -35.23
N PHE A 158 -0.10 -3.48 -35.90
CA PHE A 158 -0.04 -4.85 -35.40
C PHE A 158 0.84 -4.96 -34.15
N ALA A 159 2.03 -4.36 -34.17
CA ALA A 159 2.95 -4.35 -33.04
C ALA A 159 2.35 -3.68 -31.79
N ILE A 160 1.66 -2.55 -31.96
CA ILE A 160 0.96 -1.86 -30.86
C ILE A 160 -0.18 -2.73 -30.31
N GLY A 161 -0.94 -3.38 -31.19
CA GLY A 161 -2.01 -4.31 -30.79
C GLY A 161 -1.48 -5.43 -29.91
N ILE A 162 -0.38 -6.09 -30.30
CA ILE A 162 0.27 -7.13 -29.50
C ILE A 162 0.81 -6.55 -28.18
N GLN A 163 1.47 -5.40 -28.21
CA GLN A 163 2.00 -4.76 -27.01
C GLN A 163 0.89 -4.48 -25.98
N PHE A 164 -0.25 -3.93 -26.43
CA PHE A 164 -1.37 -3.63 -25.55
C PHE A 164 -2.03 -4.91 -25.00
N LEU A 165 -2.19 -5.93 -25.84
CA LEU A 165 -2.71 -7.25 -25.43
C LEU A 165 -1.83 -7.87 -24.33
N LEU A 166 -0.50 -7.89 -24.53
CA LEU A 166 0.46 -8.42 -23.56
C LEU A 166 0.45 -7.62 -22.26
N LEU A 167 0.42 -6.28 -22.32
CA LEU A 167 0.31 -5.42 -21.14
C LEU A 167 -0.97 -5.70 -20.34
N ARG A 168 -2.09 -5.89 -21.04
CA ARG A 168 -3.37 -6.16 -20.38
C ARG A 168 -3.35 -7.51 -19.67
N VAL A 169 -2.87 -8.56 -20.34
CA VAL A 169 -2.85 -9.92 -19.80
C VAL A 169 -1.82 -10.09 -18.69
N LEU A 170 -0.60 -9.56 -18.87
CA LEU A 170 0.53 -9.80 -17.96
C LEU A 170 0.69 -8.76 -16.85
N ALA A 171 0.15 -7.55 -17.03
CA ALA A 171 0.27 -6.50 -16.02
C ALA A 171 -1.09 -6.08 -15.45
N TRP A 172 -2.03 -5.64 -16.29
CA TRP A 172 -3.26 -5.01 -15.79
C TRP A 172 -4.23 -6.00 -15.13
N LEU A 173 -4.37 -7.22 -15.64
CA LEU A 173 -5.19 -8.25 -15.01
C LEU A 173 -4.60 -8.77 -13.68
N PRO A 174 -3.31 -9.15 -13.60
CA PRO A 174 -2.76 -9.68 -12.34
C PRO A 174 -2.44 -8.60 -11.30
N ALA A 175 -2.24 -7.33 -11.68
CA ALA A 175 -1.88 -6.29 -10.72
C ALA A 175 -2.90 -6.12 -9.58
N PRO A 176 -4.22 -5.94 -9.82
CA PRO A 176 -5.21 -5.85 -8.74
C PRO A 176 -5.22 -7.09 -7.84
N ALA A 177 -5.03 -8.28 -8.41
CA ALA A 177 -5.00 -9.53 -7.65
C ALA A 177 -3.76 -9.61 -6.74
N LEU A 178 -2.57 -9.26 -7.25
CA LEU A 178 -1.33 -9.28 -6.49
C LEU A 178 -1.28 -8.21 -5.41
N PHE A 179 -1.70 -6.99 -5.73
CA PHE A 179 -1.82 -5.93 -4.72
C PHE A 179 -2.92 -6.25 -3.70
N GLY A 180 -4.05 -6.84 -4.11
CA GLY A 180 -5.09 -7.32 -3.21
C GLY A 180 -4.58 -8.39 -2.24
N MET A 181 -3.86 -9.39 -2.75
CA MET A 181 -3.23 -10.42 -1.91
C MET A 181 -2.20 -9.81 -0.94
N ALA A 182 -1.38 -8.86 -1.40
CA ALA A 182 -0.42 -8.18 -0.55
C ALA A 182 -1.11 -7.42 0.61
N ILE A 183 -2.24 -6.77 0.33
CA ILE A 183 -3.08 -6.11 1.35
C ILE A 183 -3.63 -7.14 2.34
N ASP A 184 -4.23 -8.23 1.84
CA ASP A 184 -4.82 -9.28 2.68
C ASP A 184 -3.80 -9.96 3.60
N THR A 185 -2.54 -10.12 3.16
CA THR A 185 -1.47 -10.71 3.99
C THR A 185 -1.09 -9.86 5.19
N SER A 186 -1.42 -8.56 5.17
CA SER A 186 -1.15 -7.64 6.28
C SER A 186 -2.30 -7.58 7.29
N CYS A 187 -3.39 -8.32 7.07
CA CYS A 187 -4.54 -8.33 7.96
C CYS A 187 -4.21 -8.96 9.32
N ILE A 188 -4.54 -8.25 10.39
CA ILE A 188 -4.39 -8.74 11.78
C ILE A 188 -5.71 -9.20 12.38
N TRP A 189 -6.85 -8.69 11.90
CA TRP A 189 -8.17 -9.09 12.40
C TRP A 189 -9.20 -9.18 11.29
N TRP A 190 -9.83 -10.35 11.18
CA TRP A 190 -10.82 -10.67 10.15
C TRP A 190 -12.24 -10.62 10.70
N LYS A 191 -13.10 -9.87 10.00
CA LYS A 191 -14.55 -9.92 10.24
C LYS A 191 -15.10 -11.24 9.71
N HIS A 192 -15.89 -11.89 10.55
CA HIS A 192 -16.61 -13.11 10.19
C HIS A 192 -18.11 -12.81 10.12
N VAL A 193 -18.74 -13.21 9.03
CA VAL A 193 -20.19 -13.13 8.84
C VAL A 193 -20.65 -14.53 8.45
N CYS A 194 -21.62 -15.07 9.20
CA CYS A 194 -22.12 -16.43 9.00
C CYS A 194 -21.01 -17.51 8.99
N GLY A 195 -20.00 -17.38 9.86
CA GLY A 195 -18.88 -18.31 9.96
C GLY A 195 -17.85 -18.24 8.82
N LYS A 196 -18.05 -17.35 7.83
CA LYS A 196 -17.12 -17.15 6.72
C LYS A 196 -16.32 -15.88 6.89
N LYS A 197 -15.05 -15.95 6.51
CA LYS A 197 -14.14 -14.81 6.40
C LYS A 197 -14.69 -13.82 5.37
N PHE A 198 -14.94 -12.59 5.79
CA PHE A 198 -15.53 -11.56 4.93
C PHE A 198 -14.51 -10.49 4.55
N SER A 199 -14.25 -9.56 5.46
CA SER A 199 -13.36 -8.41 5.22
C SER A 199 -12.43 -8.23 6.41
N CYS A 200 -11.23 -7.76 6.14
CA CYS A 200 -10.30 -7.41 7.20
C CYS A 200 -10.71 -6.09 7.86
N GLY A 201 -10.85 -6.08 9.19
CA GLY A 201 -11.17 -4.88 9.95
C GLY A 201 -9.94 -4.06 10.32
N TYR A 202 -8.84 -4.74 10.68
CA TYR A 202 -7.61 -4.09 11.09
C TYR A 202 -6.41 -4.68 10.36
N TYR A 203 -5.51 -3.81 9.92
CA TYR A 203 -4.28 -4.15 9.20
C TYR A 203 -3.05 -3.74 10.01
N ASN A 204 -1.96 -4.48 9.84
CA ASN A 204 -0.65 -4.06 10.32
C ASN A 204 -0.05 -3.05 9.34
N ASN A 205 -0.03 -1.77 9.73
CA ASN A 205 0.44 -0.67 8.89
C ASN A 205 1.90 -0.84 8.45
N ASN A 206 2.76 -1.40 9.30
CA ASN A 206 4.18 -1.59 8.99
C ASN A 206 4.38 -2.66 7.90
N LEU A 207 3.70 -3.80 8.07
CA LEU A 207 3.75 -4.89 7.12
C LEU A 207 3.07 -4.50 5.80
N PHE A 208 1.90 -3.86 5.88
CA PHE A 208 1.16 -3.32 4.74
C PHE A 208 2.06 -2.43 3.87
N ARG A 209 2.69 -1.43 4.49
CA ARG A 209 3.57 -0.47 3.81
C ARG A 209 4.76 -1.17 3.16
N SER A 210 5.46 -2.03 3.90
CA SER A 210 6.64 -2.74 3.40
C SER A 210 6.29 -3.67 2.23
N ARG A 211 5.18 -4.40 2.31
CA ARG A 211 4.71 -5.29 1.23
C ARG A 211 4.27 -4.51 -0.01
N TYR A 212 3.47 -3.47 0.18
CA TYR A 212 2.93 -2.66 -0.92
C TYR A 212 4.04 -1.92 -1.67
N LEU A 213 4.88 -1.16 -0.95
CA LEU A 213 6.00 -0.44 -1.55
C LEU A 213 7.09 -1.40 -2.06
N GLY A 214 7.34 -2.50 -1.34
CA GLY A 214 8.29 -3.52 -1.76
C GLY A 214 7.91 -4.16 -3.10
N LEU A 215 6.63 -4.47 -3.30
CA LEU A 215 6.12 -5.00 -4.57
C LEU A 215 6.29 -3.96 -5.70
N GLN A 216 5.96 -2.69 -5.45
CA GLN A 216 6.11 -1.62 -6.43
C GLN A 216 7.58 -1.41 -6.83
N VAL A 217 8.50 -1.37 -5.85
CA VAL A 217 9.94 -1.23 -6.09
C VAL A 217 10.48 -2.47 -6.81
N GLY A 218 10.04 -3.68 -6.45
CA GLY A 218 10.43 -4.91 -7.12
C GLY A 218 10.13 -4.90 -8.61
N TYR A 219 8.92 -4.48 -9.01
CA TYR A 219 8.56 -4.34 -10.42
C TYR A 219 9.40 -3.28 -11.15
N LYS A 220 9.68 -2.15 -10.51
CA LYS A 220 10.54 -1.11 -11.10
C LYS A 220 11.97 -1.61 -11.31
N ILE A 221 12.54 -2.33 -10.34
CA ILE A 221 13.88 -2.91 -10.44
C ILE A 221 13.94 -3.92 -11.59
N LEU A 222 12.95 -4.82 -11.69
CA LEU A 222 12.86 -5.76 -12.81
C LEU A 222 12.81 -5.04 -14.17
N GLY A 223 12.00 -3.99 -14.29
CA GLY A 223 11.93 -3.17 -15.50
C GLY A 223 13.25 -2.47 -15.84
N ILE A 224 13.94 -1.92 -14.84
CA ILE A 224 15.27 -1.30 -15.01
C ILE A 224 16.29 -2.35 -15.49
N LEU A 225 16.29 -3.55 -14.92
CA LEU A 225 17.19 -4.63 -15.33
C LEU A 225 16.95 -5.02 -16.80
N LEU A 226 15.68 -5.19 -17.22
CA LEU A 226 15.34 -5.50 -18.61
C LEU A 226 15.79 -4.40 -19.57
N LEU A 227 15.55 -3.12 -19.24
CA LEU A 227 16.03 -1.99 -20.05
C LEU A 227 17.56 -1.93 -20.12
N MET A 228 18.25 -2.22 -19.01
CA MET A 228 19.72 -2.29 -18.98
C MET A 228 20.27 -3.40 -19.87
N ILE A 229 19.61 -4.56 -19.91
CA ILE A 229 19.95 -5.66 -20.81
C ILE A 229 19.76 -5.23 -22.28
N LEU A 230 18.65 -4.55 -22.60
CA LEU A 230 18.40 -4.02 -23.95
C LEU A 230 19.48 -3.02 -24.38
N VAL A 231 19.86 -2.09 -23.50
CA VAL A 231 20.96 -1.13 -23.75
C VAL A 231 22.28 -1.85 -23.99
N ARG A 232 22.58 -2.89 -23.19
CA ARG A 232 23.81 -3.68 -23.34
C ARG A 232 23.82 -4.45 -24.67
N LYS A 233 22.71 -5.07 -25.05
CA LYS A 233 22.56 -5.79 -26.33
C LYS A 233 22.74 -4.85 -27.51
N GLU A 234 22.10 -3.68 -27.48
CA GLU A 234 22.22 -2.68 -28.55
C GLU A 234 23.67 -2.17 -28.71
N ARG A 235 24.40 -1.98 -27.62
CA ARG A 235 25.83 -1.61 -27.67
C ARG A 235 26.67 -2.73 -28.29
N LYS A 236 26.46 -3.98 -27.88
CA LYS A 236 27.20 -5.13 -28.42
C LYS A 236 26.96 -5.32 -29.92
N THR A 237 25.71 -5.29 -30.38
CA THR A 237 25.39 -5.44 -31.81
C THR A 237 26.10 -4.39 -32.66
N LYS A 238 26.16 -3.13 -32.22
CA LYS A 238 26.92 -2.10 -32.95
C LYS A 238 28.42 -2.34 -32.97
N GLN A 239 28.98 -2.87 -31.89
CA GLN A 239 30.39 -3.19 -31.86
C GLN A 239 30.72 -4.28 -32.88
N TYR A 240 29.87 -5.31 -33.01
CA TYR A 240 29.98 -6.30 -34.08
C TYR A 240 29.81 -5.70 -35.49
N ASP A 241 28.89 -4.76 -35.69
CA ASP A 241 28.72 -4.10 -37.00
C ASP A 241 29.93 -3.20 -37.36
N LEU A 242 30.56 -2.55 -36.38
CA LEU A 242 31.78 -1.76 -36.55
C LEU A 242 33.00 -2.66 -36.79
N GLU A 243 33.10 -3.79 -36.09
CA GLU A 243 34.19 -4.77 -36.21
C GLU A 243 34.07 -5.65 -37.46
N LYS A 244 32.89 -5.70 -38.11
CA LYS A 244 32.73 -6.19 -39.49
C LYS A 244 33.06 -5.16 -40.57
N ARG A 245 33.23 -3.89 -40.20
CA ARG A 245 33.61 -2.80 -41.12
C ARG A 245 35.10 -2.38 -41.06
N PRO A 246 36.11 -3.24 -40.75
CA PRO A 246 37.51 -2.89 -40.96
C PRO A 246 37.95 -3.25 -42.39
N GLU A 247 38.55 -2.25 -43.04
CA GLU A 247 39.37 -2.35 -44.26
C GLU A 247 38.71 -2.83 -45.56
N GLY A 248 37.85 -1.98 -46.13
CA GLY A 248 37.30 -2.22 -47.47
C GLY A 248 36.61 -1.02 -48.08
N SER A 249 37.21 0.17 -48.00
CA SER A 249 36.86 1.30 -48.87
C SER A 249 37.98 2.34 -48.80
N LEU A 250 39.06 2.06 -49.55
CA LEU A 250 39.91 3.10 -50.11
C LEU A 250 39.49 3.29 -51.57
#